data_AF-A0A4Q7D2B5-F1
#
_entry.id   AF-A0A4Q7D2B5-F1
#
_cell.length_a   1.000
_cell.length_b   1.000
_cell.length_c   1.000
_cell.angle_alpha   90.00
_cell.angle_beta   90.00
_cell.angle_gamma   90.00
#
_symmetry.space_group_name_H-M   'P 1'
#
loop_
_entity.id
_entity.type
_entity.pdbx_description
1 polymer ?
#
loop_
_entity_poly.entity_id
_entity_poly.type
_entity_poly.pdbx_seq_one_letter_code
_entity_poly.pdbx_strand_id
1 'polypeptide(L)' 'MIKPIPNPPLFTVNPHQNTATLLVNASETLSSLNALTCTLAFDLDTSQRAIMLGIQQMAELGQLLVDRALEQVSPSPEF' A
#
# COMPACT_ATOMS: atom_id res chain seq x y z
N MET A 1 -14.79 31.80 -22.97
CA MET A 1 -14.66 30.38 -22.60
C MET A 1 -13.50 30.26 -21.62
N ILE A 2 -13.76 30.15 -20.32
CA ILE A 2 -12.71 30.04 -19.29
C ILE A 2 -12.26 28.58 -19.26
N LYS A 3 -10.99 28.31 -19.56
CA LYS A 3 -10.41 26.98 -19.45
C LYS A 3 -10.18 26.68 -17.97
N PRO A 4 -10.76 25.60 -17.40
CA PRO A 4 -10.45 25.23 -16.02
C PRO A 4 -8.96 24.92 -15.92
N ILE A 5 -8.26 25.66 -15.05
CA ILE A 5 -6.87 25.38 -14.70
C ILE A 5 -6.93 24.15 -13.79
N PRO A 6 -6.29 23.02 -14.15
CA PRO A 6 -6.26 21.86 -13.27
C PRO A 6 -5.57 22.28 -11.96
N ASN A 7 -6.25 22.08 -10.82
CA ASN A 7 -5.62 22.27 -9.53
C ASN A 7 -4.43 21.30 -9.42
N PRO A 8 -3.23 21.76 -9.03
CA PRO A 8 -2.12 20.85 -8.81
C PRO A 8 -2.47 19.85 -7.70
N PRO A 9 -1.99 18.59 -7.81
CA PRO A 9 -2.29 17.56 -6.82
C PRO A 9 -1.73 17.98 -5.45
N LEU A 10 -2.51 17.72 -4.38
CA LEU A 10 -2.08 18.01 -3.00
C LEU A 10 -0.92 17.11 -2.55
N PHE A 11 -0.82 15.91 -3.12
CA PHE A 11 0.23 14.94 -2.83
C PHE A 11 0.86 14.44 -4.13
N THR A 12 2.18 14.32 -4.17
CA THR A 12 2.92 13.81 -5.32
C THR A 12 4.02 12.88 -4.83
N VAL A 13 4.33 11.85 -5.60
CA VAL A 13 5.53 11.04 -5.40
C VAL A 13 6.69 11.81 -6.01
N ASN A 14 7.72 12.10 -5.21
CA ASN A 14 8.92 12.76 -5.70
C ASN A 14 9.64 11.84 -6.71
N PRO A 15 9.80 12.25 -7.98
CA PRO A 15 10.35 11.40 -9.05
C PRO A 15 11.85 11.12 -8.88
N HIS A 16 12.53 11.83 -7.98
CA HIS A 16 13.95 11.64 -7.68
C HIS A 16 14.20 10.72 -6.48
N GLN A 17 13.15 10.14 -5.89
CA GLN A 17 13.32 9.16 -4.82
C GLN A 17 13.83 7.83 -5.35
N ASN A 18 14.69 7.19 -4.55
CA ASN A 18 15.20 5.87 -4.91
C ASN A 18 14.11 4.80 -4.72
N THR A 19 14.22 3.72 -5.51
CA THR A 19 13.24 2.63 -5.51
C THR A 19 13.09 1.98 -4.14
N ALA A 20 14.17 1.83 -3.37
CA ALA A 20 14.11 1.25 -2.02
C ALA A 20 13.22 2.08 -1.08
N THR A 21 13.36 3.40 -1.10
CA THR A 21 12.55 4.32 -0.28
C THR A 21 11.09 4.27 -0.68
N LEU A 22 10.79 4.19 -1.99
CA LEU A 22 9.43 4.02 -2.49
C LEU A 22 8.83 2.68 -2.02
N LEU A 23 9.60 1.60 -2.06
CA LEU A 23 9.16 0.27 -1.62
C LEU A 23 8.99 0.19 -0.09
N VAL A 24 9.86 0.83 0.69
CA VAL A 24 9.67 0.96 2.16
C VAL A 24 8.36 1.68 2.46
N ASN A 25 8.10 2.82 1.82
CA ASN A 25 6.84 3.56 2.03
C ASN A 25 5.62 2.74 1.57
N ALA A 26 5.74 1.99 0.48
CA ALA A 26 4.68 1.09 0.01
C ALA A 26 4.42 -0.04 1.03
N SER A 27 5.48 -0.63 1.58
CA SER A 27 5.42 -1.68 2.60
C SER A 27 4.75 -1.15 3.89
N GLU A 28 5.14 0.04 4.36
CA GLU A 28 4.52 0.68 5.53
C GLU A 28 3.04 1.03 5.29
N THR A 29 2.70 1.48 4.07
CA THR A 29 1.32 1.77 3.68
C THR A 29 0.46 0.51 3.66
N LEU A 30 0.96 -0.60 3.11
CA LEU A 30 0.27 -1.88 3.06
C LEU A 30 0.13 -2.51 4.45
N SER A 31 1.15 -2.40 5.29
CA SER A 31 1.08 -2.82 6.70
C SER A 31 0.00 -2.05 7.46
N SER A 32 -0.07 -0.73 7.24
CA SER A 32 -1.13 0.12 7.81
C SER A 32 -2.51 -0.26 7.31
N LEU A 33 -2.65 -0.53 5.99
CA LEU A 33 -3.91 -1.01 5.42
C LEU A 33 -4.35 -2.32 6.07
N ASN A 34 -3.45 -3.30 6.19
CA ASN A 34 -3.72 -4.59 6.83
C ASN A 34 -4.22 -4.42 8.27
N ALA A 35 -3.60 -3.55 9.06
CA ALA A 35 -4.05 -3.27 10.43
C ALA A 35 -5.48 -2.68 10.48
N LEU A 36 -5.82 -1.79 9.54
CA LEU A 36 -7.14 -1.18 9.45
C LEU A 36 -8.22 -2.18 8.97
N THR A 37 -7.90 -3.00 7.97
CA THR A 37 -8.83 -4.01 7.44
C THR A 37 -9.12 -5.11 8.46
N CYS A 38 -8.12 -5.53 9.25
CA CYS A 38 -8.34 -6.42 10.39
C CYS A 38 -9.31 -5.83 11.41
N THR A 39 -9.19 -4.53 11.70
CA THR A 39 -10.08 -3.85 12.67
C THR A 39 -11.52 -3.79 12.14
N LEU A 40 -11.69 -3.44 10.86
CA LEU A 40 -13.01 -3.29 10.24
C LEU A 40 -13.75 -4.61 10.02
N ALA A 41 -13.06 -5.73 9.83
CA ALA A 41 -13.69 -7.03 9.56
C ALA A 41 -14.62 -7.51 10.69
N PHE A 42 -14.41 -7.05 11.93
CA PHE A 42 -15.22 -7.41 13.09
C PHE A 42 -16.55 -6.66 13.15
N ASP A 43 -16.65 -5.48 12.54
CA ASP A 43 -17.83 -4.61 12.60
C ASP A 43 -18.82 -4.83 11.45
N LEU A 44 -18.50 -5.71 10.50
CA LEU A 44 -19.25 -5.89 9.25
C LEU A 44 -20.22 -7.09 9.28
N ASP A 45 -21.34 -6.94 8.55
CA ASP A 45 -22.27 -8.03 8.28
C ASP A 45 -21.63 -9.15 7.43
N THR A 46 -22.27 -10.32 7.35
CA THR A 46 -21.71 -11.50 6.68
C THR A 46 -21.32 -11.25 5.21
N SER A 47 -22.09 -10.43 4.49
CA SER A 47 -21.83 -10.14 3.07
C SER A 47 -20.65 -9.18 2.89
N GLN A 48 -20.58 -8.14 3.72
CA GLN A 48 -19.51 -7.16 3.76
C GLN A 48 -18.20 -7.76 4.26
N ARG A 49 -18.26 -8.73 5.18
CA ARG A 49 -17.11 -9.46 5.69
C ARG A 49 -16.40 -10.26 4.59
N ALA A 50 -17.14 -10.92 3.70
CA ALA A 50 -16.54 -11.66 2.58
C ALA A 50 -15.75 -10.73 1.64
N ILE A 51 -16.30 -9.53 1.37
CA ILE A 51 -15.62 -8.51 0.57
C ILE A 51 -14.37 -8.01 1.31
N MET A 52 -14.48 -7.72 2.61
CA MET A 52 -13.35 -7.26 3.43
C MET A 52 -12.22 -8.29 3.49
N LEU A 53 -12.54 -9.58 3.63
CA LEU A 53 -11.56 -10.66 3.57
C LEU A 53 -10.86 -10.72 2.21
N GLY A 54 -11.58 -10.49 1.11
CA GLY A 54 -10.99 -10.38 -0.22
C GLY A 54 -10.01 -9.20 -0.34
N ILE A 55 -10.35 -8.03 0.22
CA ILE A 55 -9.46 -6.86 0.27
C ILE A 55 -8.21 -7.18 1.09
N GLN A 56 -8.39 -7.78 2.28
CA GLN A 56 -7.29 -8.19 3.15
C GLN A 56 -6.34 -9.16 2.44
N GLN A 57 -6.88 -10.16 1.73
CA GLN A 57 -6.07 -11.11 0.96
C GLN A 57 -5.27 -10.42 -0.15
N MET A 58 -5.87 -9.48 -0.88
CA MET A 58 -5.14 -8.72 -1.91
C MET A 58 -4.04 -7.83 -1.32
N ALA A 59 -4.29 -7.22 -0.16
CA ALA A 59 -3.30 -6.40 0.54
C ALA A 59 -2.12 -7.25 1.08
N GLU A 60 -2.38 -8.44 1.62
CA GLU A 60 -1.33 -9.39 2.02
C GLU A 60 -0.48 -9.86 0.83
N LEU A 61 -1.12 -10.19 -0.31
CA LEU A 61 -0.39 -10.56 -1.53
C LEU A 61 0.46 -9.39 -2.04
N GLY A 62 -0.06 -8.17 -2.00
CA GLY A 62 0.68 -6.96 -2.34
C GLY A 62 1.90 -6.76 -1.43
N GLN A 63 1.72 -6.97 -0.12
CA GLN A 63 2.80 -6.87 0.87
C GLN A 63 3.94 -7.83 0.54
N LEU A 64 3.63 -9.10 0.25
CA LEU A 64 4.64 -10.10 -0.12
C LEU A 64 5.41 -9.71 -1.39
N LEU A 65 4.73 -9.16 -2.40
CA LEU A 65 5.38 -8.70 -3.63
C LEU A 65 6.32 -7.51 -3.36
N VAL A 66 5.88 -6.55 -2.54
CA VAL A 66 6.69 -5.37 -2.17
C VAL A 66 7.90 -5.78 -1.34
N ASP A 67 7.73 -6.66 -0.36
CA ASP A 67 8.82 -7.13 0.50
C ASP A 67 9.89 -7.87 -0.32
N ARG A 68 9.46 -8.75 -1.26
CA ARG A 68 10.40 -9.40 -2.20
C ARG A 68 11.11 -8.38 -3.11
N ALA A 69 10.40 -7.38 -3.62
CA ALA A 69 11.02 -6.35 -4.44
C ALA A 69 12.02 -5.51 -3.63
N LEU A 70 11.72 -5.23 -2.36
CA LEU A 70 12.60 -4.49 -1.45
C LEU A 70 13.88 -5.28 -1.16
N GLU A 71 13.75 -6.58 -0.86
CA GLU A 71 14.90 -7.49 -0.69
C GLU A 71 15.80 -7.52 -1.94
N GLN A 72 15.24 -7.46 -3.15
CA GLN A 72 16.01 -7.44 -4.40
C GLN A 72 16.81 -6.15 -4.61
N VAL A 73 16.27 -4.99 -4.22
CA VAL A 73 16.93 -3.68 -4.40
C VAL A 73 17.76 -3.25 -3.19
N SER A 74 17.55 -3.88 -2.04
CA SER A 74 18.22 -3.57 -0.77
C SER A 74 18.35 -4.85 0.06
N PRO A 75 19.22 -5.79 -0.37
CA PRO A 75 19.43 -7.03 0.34
C PRO A 75 19.98 -6.74 1.74
N SER A 76 19.36 -7.37 2.74
CA SER A 76 19.89 -7.34 4.10
C SER A 76 21.22 -8.12 4.13
N PRO A 77 22.26 -7.65 4.86
CA PRO A 77 23.47 -8.44 5.04
C PRO A 77 23.11 -9.76 5.71
N GLU A 78 23.44 -10.90 5.09
CA GLU A 78 23.44 -12.19 5.77
C GLU A 78 24.54 -12.15 6.84
N PHE A 79 24.15 -12.24 8.11
CA PHE A 79 25.07 -12.42 9.23
C PHE A 79 25.21 -13.91 9.57
#